data_AF-A0A9W3JJE1-F1
#
_entry.id   AF-A0A9W3JJE1-F1
#
_cell.length_a   1.000
_cell.length_b   1.000
_cell.length_c   1.000
_cell.angle_alpha   90.00
_cell.angle_beta   90.00
_cell.angle_gamma   90.00
#
_symmetry.space_group_name_H-M   'P 1'
#
loop_
_entity.id
_entity.type
_entity.pdbx_description
1 polymer ?
#
loop_
_entity_poly.entity_id
_entity_poly.type
_entity_poly.pdbx_seq_one_letter_code
_entity_poly.pdbx_strand_id
1 'polypeptide(L)'
;MRALWMQCKIEILRTFRNKLFVFFSLLMPVMFYYIFTNVVQVPQNGDAWKAHYLISMATFSIVGTALFSFGVRLSQERGQGWTHLLKITPLPEGAYLTAKIIAQTVVNAFSILVIFIAGILINHVELTVGQWIGAGLWLLLGVTPFLALGTVIGSIKKADAATGLANILNMSLAIVGGLWMPIEVFPKILRTIGEWTPTYHFGSGAWDIVAGKSIGWENIAVLGGYFLIFVVVSIYIRKRQEAV
;
A
#
# COMPACT_ATOMS: atom_id res chain seq x y z
N MET A 1 14.73 -14.22 -19.07
CA MET A 1 13.33 -14.46 -18.64
C MET A 1 13.21 -15.49 -17.51
N ARG A 2 13.79 -16.71 -17.61
CA ARG A 2 13.68 -17.73 -16.54
C ARG A 2 14.18 -17.25 -15.16
N ALA A 3 15.30 -16.55 -15.11
CA ALA A 3 15.88 -16.04 -13.84
C ALA A 3 14.95 -15.06 -13.10
N LEU A 4 14.32 -14.13 -13.83
CA LEU A 4 13.36 -13.17 -13.26
C LEU A 4 12.13 -13.89 -12.71
N TRP A 5 11.58 -14.85 -13.45
CA TRP A 5 10.44 -15.64 -13.00
C TRP A 5 10.75 -16.43 -11.73
N MET A 6 11.92 -17.08 -11.67
CA MET A 6 12.35 -17.79 -10.47
C MET A 6 12.52 -16.86 -9.28
N GLN A 7 13.10 -15.66 -9.49
CA GLN A 7 13.21 -14.66 -8.43
C GLN A 7 11.84 -14.21 -7.92
N CYS A 8 10.89 -13.94 -8.82
CA CYS A 8 9.51 -13.59 -8.44
C CYS A 8 8.89 -14.68 -7.58
N LYS A 9 9.00 -15.95 -8.01
CA LYS A 9 8.48 -17.10 -7.27
C LYS A 9 9.09 -17.20 -5.87
N ILE A 10 10.41 -17.00 -5.75
CA ILE A 10 11.10 -17.03 -4.46
C ILE A 10 10.60 -15.91 -3.55
N GLU A 11 10.48 -14.69 -4.04
CA GLU A 11 10.02 -13.55 -3.24
C GLU A 11 8.58 -13.71 -2.75
N ILE A 12 7.69 -14.21 -3.62
CA ILE A 12 6.31 -14.57 -3.27
C ILE A 12 6.34 -15.64 -2.17
N LEU A 13 7.05 -16.75 -2.39
CA LEU A 13 7.12 -17.85 -1.43
C LEU A 13 7.72 -17.40 -0.08
N ARG A 14 8.77 -16.58 -0.07
CA ARG A 14 9.36 -16.07 1.18
C ARG A 14 8.35 -15.26 1.98
N THR A 15 7.52 -14.47 1.30
CA THR A 15 6.51 -13.64 1.95
C THR A 15 5.37 -14.51 2.51
N PHE A 16 4.81 -15.41 1.70
CA PHE A 16 3.72 -16.30 2.14
C PHE A 16 4.16 -17.37 3.15
N ARG A 17 5.45 -17.75 3.17
CA ARG A 17 6.01 -18.65 4.19
C ARG A 17 6.16 -17.96 5.55
N ASN A 18 6.30 -16.63 5.58
CA ASN A 18 6.21 -15.87 6.82
C ASN A 18 4.73 -15.71 7.21
N LYS A 19 4.12 -16.83 7.63
CA LYS A 19 2.70 -16.91 7.97
C LYS A 19 2.31 -15.89 9.04
N LEU A 20 3.20 -15.69 10.02
CA LEU A 20 2.97 -14.77 11.13
C LEU A 20 2.87 -13.33 10.62
N PHE A 21 3.79 -12.93 9.74
CA PHE A 21 3.76 -11.61 9.11
C PHE A 21 2.50 -11.41 8.25
N VAL A 22 2.16 -12.36 7.38
CA VAL A 22 0.96 -12.27 6.53
C VAL A 22 -0.31 -12.22 7.38
N PHE A 23 -0.39 -13.05 8.41
CA PHE A 23 -1.53 -13.06 9.32
C PHE A 23 -1.67 -11.72 10.05
N PHE A 24 -0.64 -11.23 10.74
CA PHE A 24 -0.74 -10.00 11.52
C PHE A 24 -0.89 -8.74 10.67
N SER A 25 -0.27 -8.69 9.48
CA SER A 25 -0.43 -7.55 8.56
C SER A 25 -1.86 -7.39 8.05
N LEU A 26 -2.60 -8.50 7.90
CA LEU A 26 -4.00 -8.50 7.48
C LEU A 26 -4.98 -8.46 8.65
N LEU A 27 -4.58 -9.01 9.80
CA LEU A 27 -5.40 -9.03 11.00
C LEU A 27 -5.78 -7.61 11.43
N MET A 28 -4.83 -6.68 11.45
CA MET A 28 -5.11 -5.32 11.93
C MET A 28 -6.16 -4.59 11.07
N PRO A 29 -6.04 -4.50 9.73
CA PRO A 29 -7.10 -3.91 8.89
C PRO A 29 -8.46 -4.58 9.05
N VAL A 30 -8.51 -5.92 9.14
CA VAL A 30 -9.77 -6.66 9.30
C VAL A 30 -10.39 -6.42 10.68
N MET A 31 -9.57 -6.38 11.74
CA MET A 31 -10.02 -6.04 13.09
C MET A 31 -10.55 -4.61 13.16
N PHE A 32 -9.84 -3.66 12.54
CA PHE A 32 -10.26 -2.27 12.52
C PHE A 32 -11.54 -2.10 11.72
N TYR A 33 -11.67 -2.81 10.59
CA TYR A 33 -12.91 -2.89 9.84
C TYR A 33 -14.07 -3.35 10.74
N TYR A 34 -13.92 -4.48 11.43
CA TYR A 34 -14.93 -4.99 12.35
C TYR A 34 -15.30 -3.99 13.45
N ILE A 35 -14.31 -3.40 14.12
CA ILE A 35 -14.51 -2.47 15.24
C ILE A 35 -15.27 -1.23 14.78
N PHE A 36 -14.85 -0.58 13.70
CA PHE A 36 -15.43 0.71 13.30
C PHE A 36 -16.76 0.58 12.54
N THR A 37 -17.14 -0.62 12.13
CA THR A 37 -18.47 -0.85 11.53
C THR A 37 -19.48 -1.46 12.50
N ASN A 38 -19.05 -2.25 13.49
CA ASN A 38 -19.95 -2.98 14.39
C ASN A 38 -19.87 -2.55 15.86
N VAL A 39 -18.74 -2.03 16.31
CA VAL A 39 -18.53 -1.67 17.73
C VAL A 39 -18.69 -0.16 17.94
N VAL A 40 -18.10 0.65 17.05
CA VAL A 40 -18.21 2.10 17.12
C VAL A 40 -19.53 2.55 16.48
N GLN A 41 -20.39 3.19 17.26
CA GLN A 41 -21.62 3.78 16.76
C GLN A 41 -21.31 5.08 16.00
N VAL A 42 -21.21 4.98 14.68
CA VAL A 42 -21.01 6.14 13.80
C VAL A 42 -22.38 6.64 13.32
N PRO A 43 -22.72 7.95 13.41
CA PRO A 43 -24.02 8.50 13.00
C PRO A 43 -24.36 8.43 11.50
N GLN A 44 -23.55 7.74 10.70
CA GLN A 44 -23.60 7.72 9.23
C GLN A 44 -24.53 6.62 8.70
N ASN A 45 -25.00 6.77 7.46
CA ASN A 45 -25.73 5.72 6.72
C ASN A 45 -24.97 4.39 6.76
N GLY A 46 -25.44 3.45 7.58
CA GLY A 46 -24.68 2.27 7.99
C GLY A 46 -24.09 1.45 6.84
N ASP A 47 -24.82 1.28 5.74
CA ASP A 47 -24.37 0.43 4.62
C ASP A 47 -23.36 1.13 3.70
N ALA A 48 -23.59 2.41 3.39
CA ALA A 48 -22.61 3.22 2.67
C ALA A 48 -21.32 3.40 3.48
N TRP A 49 -21.44 3.53 4.80
CA TRP A 49 -20.30 3.61 5.72
C TRP A 49 -19.48 2.31 5.72
N LYS A 50 -20.13 1.14 5.82
CA LYS A 50 -19.45 -0.16 5.77
C LYS A 50 -18.66 -0.31 4.47
N ALA A 51 -19.25 0.02 3.32
CA ALA A 51 -18.57 -0.08 2.03
C ALA A 51 -17.41 0.92 1.90
N HIS A 52 -17.59 2.16 2.35
CA HIS A 52 -16.55 3.19 2.36
C HIS A 52 -15.36 2.77 3.25
N TYR A 53 -15.66 2.35 4.48
CA TYR A 53 -14.63 1.97 5.45
C TYR A 53 -13.89 0.69 5.04
N LEU A 54 -14.56 -0.24 4.37
CA LEU A 54 -13.93 -1.42 3.76
C LEU A 54 -12.80 -1.03 2.81
N ILE A 55 -13.09 -0.10 1.89
CA ILE A 55 -12.12 0.44 0.94
C ILE A 55 -10.99 1.16 1.68
N SER A 56 -11.31 1.94 2.71
CA SER A 56 -10.28 2.63 3.48
C SER A 56 -9.32 1.67 4.17
N MET A 57 -9.82 0.56 4.72
CA MET A 57 -8.97 -0.49 5.32
C MET A 57 -8.18 -1.28 4.27
N ALA A 58 -8.75 -1.54 3.09
CA ALA A 58 -8.03 -2.14 1.98
C ALA A 58 -6.86 -1.26 1.54
N THR A 59 -7.14 0.04 1.34
CA THR A 59 -6.17 1.08 1.01
C THR A 59 -5.04 1.13 2.05
N PHE A 60 -5.41 1.19 3.33
CA PHE A 60 -4.47 1.22 4.45
C PHE A 60 -3.56 -0.02 4.48
N SER A 61 -4.14 -1.21 4.33
CA SER A 61 -3.38 -2.46 4.34
C SER A 61 -2.31 -2.48 3.25
N ILE A 62 -2.69 -2.10 2.03
CA ILE A 62 -1.83 -2.16 0.85
C ILE A 62 -0.72 -1.10 0.89
N VAL A 63 -1.02 0.10 1.43
CA VAL A 63 0.00 1.11 1.73
C VAL A 63 0.96 0.54 2.78
N GLY A 64 0.45 -0.03 3.86
CA GLY A 64 1.26 -0.66 4.90
C GLY A 64 2.19 -1.74 4.34
N THR A 65 1.68 -2.68 3.54
CA THR A 65 2.51 -3.73 2.94
C THR A 65 3.56 -3.18 1.97
N ALA A 66 3.25 -2.11 1.22
CA ALA A 66 4.23 -1.44 0.37
C ALA A 66 5.38 -0.82 1.18
N LEU A 67 5.08 -0.22 2.35
CA LEU A 67 6.10 0.40 3.20
C LEU A 67 6.92 -0.63 3.98
N PHE A 68 6.26 -1.62 4.60
CA PHE A 68 6.89 -2.59 5.49
C PHE A 68 7.39 -3.84 4.75
N SER A 69 6.49 -4.59 4.08
CA SER A 69 6.83 -5.85 3.40
C SER A 69 7.85 -5.66 2.28
N PHE A 70 7.81 -4.49 1.64
CA PHE A 70 8.69 -4.16 0.53
C PHE A 70 9.79 -3.16 0.94
N GLY A 71 9.43 -1.97 1.44
CA GLY A 71 10.41 -0.92 1.74
C GLY A 71 11.37 -1.26 2.88
N VAL A 72 10.85 -1.51 4.08
CA VAL A 72 11.67 -1.87 5.26
C VAL A 72 12.46 -3.16 5.00
N ARG A 73 11.84 -4.15 4.37
CA ARG A 73 12.53 -5.40 4.01
C ARG A 73 13.70 -5.16 3.05
N LEU A 74 13.59 -4.22 2.11
CA LEU A 74 14.70 -3.86 1.22
C LEU A 74 15.88 -3.24 2.01
N SER A 75 15.59 -2.42 3.04
CA SER A 75 16.61 -1.90 3.96
C SER A 75 17.27 -3.02 4.78
N GLN A 76 16.49 -3.97 5.30
CA GLN A 76 17.01 -5.13 6.03
C GLN A 76 17.92 -6.01 5.17
N GLU A 77 17.48 -6.35 3.96
CA GLU A 77 18.27 -7.19 3.04
C GLU A 77 19.58 -6.50 2.65
N ARG A 78 19.57 -5.16 2.49
CA ARG A 78 20.81 -4.38 2.29
C ARG A 78 21.74 -4.45 3.49
N GLY A 79 21.22 -4.25 4.71
CA GLY A 79 22.01 -4.35 5.94
C GLY A 79 22.65 -5.73 6.14
N GLN A 80 22.02 -6.79 5.64
CA GLN A 80 22.53 -8.16 5.69
C GLN A 80 23.52 -8.50 4.55
N GLY A 81 23.86 -7.53 3.70
CA GLY A 81 24.76 -7.75 2.56
C GLY A 81 24.14 -8.56 1.41
N TRP A 82 22.83 -8.79 1.40
CA TRP A 82 22.13 -9.55 0.36
C TRP A 82 22.35 -8.95 -1.03
N THR A 83 22.36 -7.63 -1.11
CA THR A 83 22.63 -6.90 -2.36
C THR A 83 24.07 -7.10 -2.86
N HIS A 84 25.05 -7.31 -1.98
CA HIS A 84 26.41 -7.65 -2.40
C HIS A 84 26.48 -9.09 -2.92
N LEU A 85 25.78 -10.01 -2.27
CA LEU A 85 25.68 -11.40 -2.71
C LEU A 85 25.00 -11.51 -4.07
N LEU A 86 23.99 -10.69 -4.37
CA LEU A 86 23.37 -10.70 -5.70
C LEU A 86 24.31 -10.24 -6.81
N LYS A 87 25.28 -9.36 -6.55
CA LYS A 87 26.23 -8.88 -7.57
C LYS A 87 27.19 -9.96 -8.06
N ILE A 88 27.41 -11.03 -7.30
CA ILE A 88 28.24 -12.18 -7.73
C ILE A 88 27.45 -13.18 -8.58
N THR A 89 26.13 -13.02 -8.67
CA THR A 89 25.25 -13.88 -9.48
C THR A 89 25.06 -13.28 -10.88
N PRO A 90 24.73 -14.07 -11.91
CA PRO A 90 24.43 -13.55 -13.26
C PRO A 90 23.09 -12.81 -13.35
N LEU A 91 22.53 -12.35 -12.22
CA LEU A 91 21.25 -11.66 -12.15
C LEU A 91 21.45 -10.15 -12.37
N PRO A 92 20.80 -9.54 -13.38
CA PRO A 92 20.83 -8.09 -13.54
C PRO A 92 20.24 -7.38 -12.31
N GLU A 93 20.85 -6.29 -11.86
CA GLU A 93 20.37 -5.54 -10.66
C GLU A 93 18.91 -5.07 -10.81
N GLY A 94 18.51 -4.67 -12.02
CA GLY A 94 17.12 -4.30 -12.32
C GLY A 94 16.14 -5.47 -12.22
N ALA A 95 16.58 -6.70 -12.54
CA ALA A 95 15.70 -7.88 -12.50
C ALA A 95 15.28 -8.23 -11.06
N TYR A 96 16.16 -8.01 -10.07
CA TYR A 96 15.84 -8.23 -8.66
C TYR A 96 14.77 -7.24 -8.15
N LEU A 97 14.93 -5.94 -8.44
CA LEU A 97 13.96 -4.93 -8.02
C LEU A 97 12.59 -5.17 -8.69
N THR A 98 12.60 -5.42 -10.00
CA THR A 98 11.36 -5.72 -10.75
C THR A 98 10.68 -6.98 -10.20
N ALA A 99 11.44 -8.04 -9.89
CA ALA A 99 10.88 -9.24 -9.30
C ALA A 99 10.24 -9.01 -7.93
N LYS A 100 10.85 -8.16 -7.08
CA LYS A 100 10.24 -7.77 -5.81
C LYS A 100 8.98 -6.93 -5.97
N ILE A 101 8.96 -5.99 -6.93
CA ILE A 101 7.77 -5.19 -7.23
C ILE A 101 6.62 -6.11 -7.67
N ILE A 102 6.88 -7.04 -8.61
CA ILE A 102 5.88 -8.01 -9.06
C ILE A 102 5.39 -8.87 -7.89
N ALA A 103 6.30 -9.40 -7.07
CA ALA A 103 5.94 -10.18 -5.91
C ALA A 103 5.09 -9.39 -4.91
N GLN A 104 5.42 -8.11 -4.69
CA GLN A 104 4.66 -7.23 -3.82
C GLN A 104 3.27 -6.94 -4.37
N THR A 105 3.12 -6.77 -5.69
CA THR A 105 1.79 -6.63 -6.32
C THR A 105 0.92 -7.85 -6.07
N VAL A 106 1.48 -9.07 -6.09
CA VAL A 106 0.75 -10.30 -5.75
C VAL A 106 0.30 -10.30 -4.28
N VAL A 107 1.16 -9.85 -3.37
CA VAL A 107 0.81 -9.71 -1.94
C VAL A 107 -0.30 -8.67 -1.74
N ASN A 108 -0.25 -7.56 -2.47
CA ASN A 108 -1.29 -6.54 -2.43
C ASN A 108 -2.62 -7.07 -2.98
N ALA A 109 -2.60 -7.84 -4.08
CA ALA A 109 -3.79 -8.50 -4.62
C ALA A 109 -4.42 -9.47 -3.61
N PHE A 110 -3.58 -10.26 -2.92
CA PHE A 110 -4.04 -11.14 -1.86
C PHE A 110 -4.63 -10.35 -0.68
N SER A 111 -4.00 -9.24 -0.27
CA SER A 111 -4.53 -8.38 0.79
C SER A 111 -5.89 -7.78 0.44
N ILE A 112 -6.08 -7.30 -0.79
CA ILE A 112 -7.37 -6.79 -1.27
C ILE A 112 -8.42 -7.88 -1.15
N LEU A 113 -8.11 -9.07 -1.68
CA LEU A 113 -9.04 -10.20 -1.69
C LEU A 113 -9.47 -10.57 -0.27
N VAL A 114 -8.54 -10.70 0.67
CA VAL A 114 -8.85 -11.04 2.07
C VAL A 114 -9.76 -9.99 2.71
N ILE A 115 -9.48 -8.71 2.49
CA ILE A 115 -10.27 -7.62 3.07
C ILE A 115 -11.66 -7.58 2.43
N PHE A 116 -11.76 -7.75 1.11
CA PHE A 116 -13.05 -7.81 0.40
C PHE A 116 -13.91 -8.98 0.89
N ILE A 117 -13.31 -10.16 1.08
CA ILE A 117 -13.98 -11.30 1.72
C ILE A 117 -14.46 -10.95 3.12
N ALA A 118 -13.64 -10.28 3.93
CA ALA A 118 -14.06 -9.81 5.25
C ALA A 118 -15.26 -8.85 5.17
N GLY A 119 -15.29 -7.98 4.16
CA GLY A 119 -16.44 -7.11 3.86
C GLY A 119 -17.73 -7.87 3.63
N ILE A 120 -17.67 -8.93 2.82
CA ILE A 120 -18.81 -9.81 2.51
C ILE A 120 -19.26 -10.61 3.75
N LEU A 121 -18.31 -11.18 4.50
CA LEU A 121 -18.61 -12.09 5.62
C LEU A 121 -19.06 -11.37 6.88
N ILE A 122 -18.50 -10.19 7.19
CA ILE A 122 -18.77 -9.49 8.45
C ILE A 122 -20.01 -8.61 8.36
N ASN A 123 -20.16 -7.90 7.24
CA ASN A 123 -21.12 -6.81 7.11
C ASN A 123 -22.10 -6.98 5.95
N HIS A 124 -22.00 -8.09 5.20
CA HIS A 124 -22.81 -8.36 4.01
C HIS A 124 -22.84 -7.20 3.02
N VAL A 125 -21.66 -6.60 2.76
CA VAL A 125 -21.55 -5.43 1.88
C VAL A 125 -22.02 -5.81 0.46
N GLU A 126 -23.10 -5.19 0.02
CA GLU A 126 -23.67 -5.38 -1.32
C GLU A 126 -23.01 -4.42 -2.32
N LEU A 127 -22.09 -4.94 -3.14
CA LEU A 127 -21.53 -4.24 -4.29
C LEU A 127 -21.74 -5.07 -5.55
N THR A 128 -21.94 -4.39 -6.67
CA THR A 128 -21.96 -5.04 -7.98
C THR A 128 -20.59 -5.63 -8.31
N VAL A 129 -20.57 -6.66 -9.15
CA VAL A 129 -19.31 -7.29 -9.61
C VAL A 129 -18.37 -6.25 -10.25
N GLY A 130 -18.92 -5.27 -10.97
CA GLY A 130 -18.16 -4.17 -11.57
C GLY A 130 -17.49 -3.27 -10.53
N GLN A 131 -18.15 -2.98 -9.41
CA GLN A 131 -17.60 -2.17 -8.32
C GLN A 131 -16.47 -2.91 -7.59
N TRP A 132 -16.64 -4.20 -7.29
CA TRP A 132 -15.59 -5.02 -6.68
C TRP A 132 -14.33 -5.07 -7.56
N ILE A 133 -14.50 -5.38 -8.84
CA ILE A 133 -13.37 -5.47 -9.78
C ILE A 133 -12.76 -4.08 -10.00
N GLY A 134 -13.57 -3.05 -10.20
CA GLY A 134 -13.10 -1.68 -10.41
C GLY A 134 -12.29 -1.16 -9.23
N ALA A 135 -12.79 -1.32 -8.00
CA ALA A 135 -12.08 -0.92 -6.79
C ALA A 135 -10.79 -1.72 -6.61
N GLY A 136 -10.83 -3.04 -6.84
CA GLY A 136 -9.63 -3.89 -6.77
C GLY A 136 -8.55 -3.49 -7.78
N LEU A 137 -8.93 -3.22 -9.03
CA LEU A 137 -8.01 -2.77 -10.07
C LEU A 137 -7.43 -1.38 -9.77
N TRP A 138 -8.26 -0.46 -9.30
CA TRP A 138 -7.80 0.87 -8.87
C TRP A 138 -6.78 0.76 -7.75
N LEU A 139 -7.06 -0.05 -6.72
CA LEU A 139 -6.14 -0.27 -5.60
C LEU A 139 -4.81 -0.91 -6.06
N LEU A 140 -4.86 -1.85 -6.99
CA LEU A 140 -3.67 -2.50 -7.54
C LEU A 140 -2.80 -1.58 -8.39
N LEU A 141 -3.41 -0.69 -9.17
CA LEU A 141 -2.66 0.25 -10.02
C LEU A 141 -2.19 1.48 -9.22
N GLY A 142 -3.05 1.97 -8.33
CA GLY A 142 -2.80 3.15 -7.51
C GLY A 142 -1.81 2.95 -6.36
N VAL A 143 -1.43 1.70 -6.02
CA VAL A 143 -0.37 1.46 -5.02
C VAL A 143 1.03 1.83 -5.51
N THR A 144 1.22 2.01 -6.82
CA THR A 144 2.54 2.23 -7.43
C THR A 144 3.35 3.41 -6.85
N PRO A 145 2.78 4.58 -6.45
CA PRO A 145 3.53 5.63 -5.78
C PRO A 145 4.06 5.18 -4.41
N PHE A 146 3.29 4.36 -3.68
CA PHE A 146 3.69 3.84 -2.37
C PHE A 146 4.77 2.76 -2.50
N LEU A 147 4.79 1.98 -3.58
CA LEU A 147 5.92 1.12 -3.91
C LEU A 147 7.17 1.94 -4.23
N ALA A 148 7.05 3.04 -4.97
CA ALA A 148 8.17 3.96 -5.20
C ALA A 148 8.66 4.57 -3.87
N LEU A 149 7.76 5.00 -2.99
CA LEU A 149 8.11 5.45 -1.63
C LEU A 149 8.79 4.34 -0.82
N GLY A 150 8.33 3.10 -0.93
CA GLY A 150 8.96 1.92 -0.35
C GLY A 150 10.40 1.75 -0.82
N THR A 151 10.71 2.01 -2.11
CA THR A 151 12.10 1.98 -2.58
C THR A 151 12.97 3.07 -1.95
N VAL A 152 12.42 4.25 -1.68
CA VAL A 152 13.09 5.33 -0.94
C VAL A 152 13.37 4.90 0.49
N ILE A 153 12.40 4.33 1.20
CA ILE A 153 12.62 3.76 2.54
C ILE A 153 13.70 2.67 2.51
N GLY A 154 13.66 1.81 1.50
CA GLY A 154 14.66 0.75 1.32
C GLY A 154 16.07 1.26 1.03
N SER A 155 16.26 2.55 0.74
CA SER A 155 17.57 3.20 0.61
C SER A 155 18.24 3.57 1.93
N ILE A 156 17.49 3.53 3.03
CA ILE A 156 18.00 3.82 4.37
C ILE A 156 18.87 2.66 4.85
N LYS A 157 20.09 2.97 5.31
CA LYS A 157 21.09 1.96 5.72
C LYS A 157 20.71 1.19 6.98
N LYS A 158 20.10 1.86 7.96
CA LYS A 158 19.70 1.25 9.24
C LYS A 158 18.25 0.79 9.16
N ALA A 159 18.01 -0.51 9.31
CA ALA A 159 16.67 -1.09 9.26
C ALA A 159 15.72 -0.51 10.32
N ASP A 160 16.24 -0.19 11.51
CA ASP A 160 15.44 0.43 12.58
C ASP A 160 14.97 1.83 12.19
N ALA A 161 15.84 2.62 11.55
CA ALA A 161 15.48 3.94 11.04
C ALA A 161 14.47 3.85 9.89
N ALA A 162 14.63 2.86 9.00
CA ALA A 162 13.67 2.59 7.93
C ALA A 162 12.29 2.21 8.51
N THR A 163 12.27 1.38 9.56
CA THR A 163 11.05 0.98 10.27
C THR A 163 10.38 2.16 10.98
N GLY A 164 11.17 3.00 11.66
CA GLY A 164 10.66 4.21 12.29
C GLY A 164 10.03 5.17 11.28
N LEU A 165 10.71 5.42 10.16
CA LEU A 165 10.18 6.27 9.09
C LEU A 165 8.92 5.66 8.46
N ALA A 166 8.92 4.36 8.17
CA ALA A 166 7.76 3.66 7.63
C ALA A 166 6.54 3.79 8.54
N ASN A 167 6.72 3.68 9.87
CA ASN A 167 5.63 3.86 10.83
C ASN A 167 5.09 5.29 10.83
N ILE A 168 5.97 6.29 10.90
CA ILE A 168 5.56 7.70 10.89
C ILE A 168 4.80 8.02 9.60
N LEU A 169 5.33 7.61 8.45
CA LEU A 169 4.68 7.83 7.16
C LEU A 169 3.35 7.07 7.07
N ASN A 170 3.31 5.78 7.44
CA ASN A 170 2.09 4.98 7.38
C ASN A 170 0.97 5.59 8.25
N MET A 171 1.26 5.93 9.51
CA MET A 171 0.28 6.55 10.40
C MET A 171 -0.15 7.94 9.93
N SER A 172 0.82 8.79 9.56
CA SER A 172 0.52 10.16 9.13
C SER A 172 -0.33 10.15 7.87
N LEU A 173 0.03 9.35 6.87
CA LEU A 173 -0.71 9.22 5.63
C LEU A 173 -2.08 8.58 5.83
N ALA A 174 -2.22 7.59 6.72
CA ALA A 174 -3.50 6.96 7.02
C ALA A 174 -4.49 7.91 7.72
N ILE A 175 -3.99 8.70 8.69
CA ILE A 175 -4.83 9.67 9.41
C ILE A 175 -5.14 10.86 8.51
N VAL A 176 -4.12 11.53 7.99
CA VAL A 176 -4.28 12.78 7.21
C VAL A 176 -4.97 12.51 5.87
N GLY A 177 -4.77 11.34 5.27
CA GLY A 177 -5.47 10.91 4.06
C GLY A 177 -6.92 10.46 4.27
N GLY A 178 -7.43 10.49 5.52
CA GLY A 178 -8.83 10.20 5.83
C GLY A 178 -9.21 8.72 5.76
N LEU A 179 -8.26 7.79 5.86
CA LEU A 179 -8.57 6.35 5.79
C LEU A 179 -9.20 5.81 7.08
N TRP A 180 -8.77 6.33 8.23
CA TRP A 180 -9.30 5.87 9.53
C TRP A 180 -10.51 6.68 9.99
N MET A 181 -10.57 7.94 9.60
CA MET A 181 -11.69 8.83 9.90
C MET A 181 -12.00 9.66 8.67
N PRO A 182 -13.28 9.94 8.39
CA PRO A 182 -13.68 10.79 7.27
C PRO A 182 -12.99 12.15 7.36
N ILE A 183 -12.45 12.65 6.25
CA ILE A 183 -11.74 13.93 6.27
C ILE A 183 -12.67 15.11 6.60
N GLU A 184 -13.99 14.91 6.44
CA GLU A 184 -15.03 15.88 6.76
C GLU A 184 -15.10 16.22 8.25
N VAL A 185 -14.63 15.33 9.13
CA VAL A 185 -14.56 15.60 10.56
C VAL A 185 -13.33 16.41 10.98
N PHE A 186 -12.38 16.64 10.06
CA PHE A 186 -11.16 17.37 10.38
C PHE A 186 -11.36 18.90 10.33
N PRO A 187 -10.61 19.65 11.17
CA PRO A 187 -10.51 21.10 11.05
C PRO A 187 -10.06 21.52 9.64
N LYS A 188 -10.52 22.69 9.17
CA LYS A 188 -10.27 23.19 7.81
C LYS A 188 -8.80 23.05 7.35
N ILE A 189 -7.84 23.41 8.21
CA ILE A 189 -6.40 23.35 7.89
C ILE A 189 -5.96 21.90 7.61
N LEU A 190 -6.31 20.96 8.48
CA LEU A 190 -5.96 19.56 8.33
C LEU A 190 -6.65 18.92 7.12
N ARG A 191 -7.90 19.31 6.88
CA ARG A 191 -8.64 18.90 5.69
C ARG A 191 -7.96 19.35 4.40
N THR A 192 -7.60 20.63 4.30
CA THR A 192 -6.90 21.16 3.11
C THR A 192 -5.56 20.46 2.88
N ILE A 193 -4.80 20.16 3.94
CA ILE A 193 -3.55 19.40 3.80
C ILE A 193 -3.83 17.96 3.38
N GLY A 194 -4.84 17.33 3.98
CA GLY A 194 -5.22 15.95 3.70
C GLY A 194 -5.68 15.72 2.27
N GLU A 195 -6.44 16.66 1.71
CA GLU A 195 -6.91 16.62 0.32
C GLU A 195 -5.75 16.59 -0.69
N TRP A 196 -4.56 17.08 -0.34
CA TRP A 196 -3.37 17.02 -1.20
C TRP A 196 -2.55 15.72 -1.04
N THR A 197 -2.88 14.86 -0.08
CA THR A 197 -2.08 13.66 0.18
C THR A 197 -2.31 12.57 -0.87
N PRO A 198 -1.27 11.78 -1.22
CA PRO A 198 -1.44 10.68 -2.16
C PRO A 198 -2.42 9.63 -1.62
N THR A 199 -2.50 9.46 -0.30
CA THR A 199 -3.39 8.49 0.33
C THR A 199 -4.85 8.88 0.24
N TYR A 200 -5.17 10.18 0.31
CA TYR A 200 -6.51 10.69 0.06
C TYR A 200 -6.95 10.42 -1.39
N HIS A 201 -6.13 10.78 -2.38
CA HIS A 201 -6.43 10.51 -3.79
C HIS A 201 -6.49 9.02 -4.13
N PHE A 202 -5.71 8.20 -3.41
CA PHE A 202 -5.74 6.75 -3.54
C PHE A 202 -7.06 6.17 -3.01
N GLY A 203 -7.49 6.57 -1.81
CA GLY A 203 -8.76 6.14 -1.22
C GLY A 203 -9.98 6.67 -1.98
N SER A 204 -10.00 7.97 -2.31
CA SER A 204 -11.13 8.62 -2.99
C SER A 204 -11.47 8.00 -4.34
N GLY A 205 -10.48 7.63 -5.16
CA GLY A 205 -10.76 6.93 -6.42
C GLY A 205 -11.48 5.60 -6.22
N ALA A 206 -11.16 4.84 -5.16
CA ALA A 206 -11.89 3.62 -4.84
C ALA A 206 -13.25 3.87 -4.17
N TRP A 207 -13.36 4.93 -3.35
CA TRP A 207 -14.64 5.35 -2.77
C TRP A 207 -15.63 5.78 -3.85
N ASP A 208 -15.17 6.52 -4.87
CA ASP A 208 -16.00 6.94 -6.00
C ASP A 208 -16.54 5.74 -6.78
N ILE A 209 -15.69 4.75 -7.06
CA ILE A 209 -16.10 3.52 -7.76
C ILE A 209 -17.18 2.78 -6.95
N VAL A 210 -16.97 2.61 -5.65
CA VAL A 210 -17.92 1.95 -4.75
C VAL A 210 -19.23 2.74 -4.63
N ALA A 211 -19.17 4.08 -4.74
CA ALA A 211 -20.35 4.94 -4.80
C ALA A 211 -21.03 4.97 -6.19
N GLY A 212 -20.51 4.23 -7.18
CA GLY A 212 -21.04 4.22 -8.55
C GLY A 212 -20.69 5.46 -9.37
N LYS A 213 -19.72 6.26 -8.93
CA LYS A 213 -19.23 7.46 -9.62
C LYS A 213 -17.99 7.13 -10.48
N SER A 214 -17.73 7.98 -11.47
CA SER A 214 -16.50 7.91 -12.25
C SER A 214 -15.31 8.40 -11.45
N ILE A 215 -14.14 7.81 -11.68
CA ILE A 215 -12.88 8.24 -11.08
C ILE A 215 -12.56 9.66 -11.57
N GLY A 216 -12.31 10.59 -10.64
CA GLY A 216 -11.84 11.92 -10.98
C GLY A 216 -10.44 11.90 -11.60
N TRP A 217 -10.23 12.66 -12.68
CA TRP A 217 -8.91 12.81 -13.32
C TRP A 217 -7.85 13.37 -12.35
N GLU A 218 -8.29 14.17 -11.38
CA GLU A 218 -7.44 14.72 -10.32
C GLU A 218 -6.74 13.60 -9.52
N ASN A 219 -7.46 12.53 -9.17
CA ASN A 219 -6.89 11.41 -8.42
C ASN A 219 -5.76 10.74 -9.20
N ILE A 220 -5.95 10.56 -10.51
CA ILE A 220 -4.93 9.99 -11.40
C ILE A 220 -3.72 10.93 -11.52
N ALA A 221 -3.98 12.22 -11.73
CA ALA A 221 -2.93 13.22 -11.91
C ALA A 221 -2.06 13.37 -10.67
N VAL A 222 -2.66 13.44 -9.47
CA VAL A 222 -1.92 13.59 -8.22
C VAL A 222 -1.14 12.31 -7.89
N LEU A 223 -1.73 11.13 -8.03
CA LEU A 223 -1.00 9.87 -7.85
C LEU A 223 0.17 9.72 -8.83
N GLY A 224 -0.04 10.10 -10.10
CA GLY A 224 1.00 10.14 -11.12
C GLY A 224 2.12 11.12 -10.76
N GLY A 225 1.79 12.31 -10.27
CA GLY A 225 2.75 13.30 -9.78
C GLY A 225 3.61 12.76 -8.63
N TYR A 226 2.98 12.19 -7.61
CA TYR A 226 3.69 11.58 -6.49
C TYR A 226 4.55 10.38 -6.91
N PHE A 227 4.07 9.56 -7.83
CA PHE A 227 4.86 8.46 -8.40
C PHE A 227 6.15 9.00 -9.04
N LEU A 228 6.03 10.02 -9.90
CA LEU A 228 7.20 10.64 -10.53
C LEU A 228 8.17 11.22 -9.51
N ILE A 229 7.65 11.95 -8.50
CA ILE A 229 8.47 12.53 -7.43
C ILE A 229 9.24 11.42 -6.69
N PHE A 230 8.57 10.37 -6.23
CA PHE A 230 9.22 9.30 -5.48
C PHE A 230 10.20 8.48 -6.33
N VAL A 231 9.91 8.28 -7.63
CA VAL A 231 10.84 7.63 -8.55
C VAL A 231 12.09 8.49 -8.76
N VAL A 232 11.94 9.80 -8.99
CA VAL A 232 13.08 10.72 -9.15
C VAL A 232 13.94 10.76 -7.90
N VAL A 233 13.32 10.87 -6.72
CA VAL A 233 14.02 10.83 -5.43
C VAL A 233 14.74 9.50 -5.24
N SER A 234 14.10 8.37 -5.56
CA SER A 234 14.69 7.03 -5.47
C SER A 234 15.92 6.88 -6.38
N ILE A 235 15.83 7.34 -7.63
CA ILE A 235 16.95 7.31 -8.59
C ILE A 235 18.09 8.23 -8.12
N TYR A 236 17.77 9.43 -7.64
CA TYR A 236 18.76 10.38 -7.14
C TYR A 236 19.54 9.81 -5.96
N ILE A 237 18.85 9.19 -4.99
CA ILE A 237 19.50 8.56 -3.83
C ILE A 237 20.37 7.38 -4.28
N ARG A 238 19.89 6.52 -5.20
CA ARG A 238 20.68 5.39 -5.71
C ARG A 238 21.98 5.84 -6.37
N LYS A 239 21.92 6.85 -7.26
CA LYS A 239 23.11 7.40 -7.91
C LYS A 239 24.11 7.99 -6.92
N ARG A 240 23.63 8.70 -5.89
CA ARG A 240 24.48 9.24 -4.81
C ARG A 240 25.16 8.14 -3.99
N GLN A 241 24.51 6.99 -3.81
CA GLN A 241 25.06 5.86 -3.05
C GLN A 241 26.10 5.06 -3.84
N GLU A 242 26.04 5.05 -5.17
CA GLU A 242 27.02 4.38 -6.04
C GLU A 242 28.29 5.20 -6.29
N ALA A 243 28.24 6.51 -6.04
CA ALA A 243 29.36 7.43 -6.21
C ALA A 243 30.27 7.58 -4.97
N VAL A 244 29.97 6.87 -3.88
CA VAL A 244 30.69 6.89 -2.58
C VAL A 244 31.21 5.51 -2.27
#